data_AF-A0A2N3RK85-F1
#
_entry.id   AF-A0A2N3RK85-F1
#
_cell.length_a   1.000
_cell.length_b   1.000
_cell.length_c   1.000
_cell.angle_alpha   90.00
_cell.angle_beta   90.00
_cell.angle_gamma   90.00
#
_symmetry.space_group_name_H-M   'P 1'
#
loop_
_entity.id
_entity.type
_entity.pdbx_description
1 polymer ?
#
loop_
_entity_poly.entity_id
_entity_poly.type
_entity_poly.pdbx_seq_one_letter_code
_entity_poly.pdbx_strand_id
1 'polypeptide(L)'
;MLEEPIPAHLLDAVRQRPPTSPQSSVITATVPTKAPVPAMRRHAARRWAVPGSIAAALLIGLWLWQRQPPQPAPSAVLAEQGHDASGALALALDRQLSGEQQDEVRMGLSFRARDGHYCRSFSLKSSHAGLACRQGERWRIEVVAPMQPQGNDSELRMASSTLPTALLDAIDARIDGQALDAEGERNARARQWR
;
A
#
# COMPACT_ATOMS: atom_id res chain seq x y z
N MET A 1 42.63 5.31 -5.94
CA MET A 1 42.18 6.47 -6.74
C MET A 1 42.33 6.06 -8.20
N LEU A 2 41.32 5.40 -8.77
CA LEU A 2 41.25 5.15 -10.21
C LEU A 2 40.39 6.27 -10.80
N GLU A 3 41.04 7.24 -11.43
CA GLU A 3 40.39 8.34 -12.12
C GLU A 3 40.04 7.87 -13.53
N GLU A 4 38.81 7.41 -13.73
CA GLU A 4 38.28 6.99 -15.04
C GLU A 4 38.13 8.24 -15.93
N PRO A 5 38.79 8.33 -17.11
CA PRO A 5 38.70 9.50 -17.97
C PRO A 5 37.31 9.64 -18.59
N ILE A 6 36.78 10.87 -18.58
CA ILE A 6 35.45 11.20 -19.09
C ILE A 6 35.36 10.86 -20.60
N PRO A 7 34.36 10.06 -21.02
CA PRO A 7 34.26 9.58 -22.39
C PRO A 7 33.83 10.67 -23.37
N ALA A 8 34.51 10.73 -24.53
CA ALA A 8 34.42 11.81 -25.52
C ALA A 8 33.02 12.09 -26.09
N HIS A 9 32.10 11.12 -26.05
CA HIS A 9 30.74 11.30 -26.54
C HIS A 9 29.93 12.35 -25.74
N LEU A 10 30.26 12.56 -24.46
CA LEU A 10 29.62 13.60 -23.65
C LEU A 10 30.04 15.01 -24.08
N LEU A 11 31.26 15.18 -24.59
CA LEU A 11 31.75 16.47 -25.08
C LEU A 11 31.13 16.84 -26.44
N ASP A 12 30.78 15.86 -27.26
CA ASP A 12 30.09 16.10 -28.53
C ASP A 12 28.60 16.43 -28.34
N ALA A 13 27.94 15.87 -27.33
CA ALA A 13 26.56 16.20 -27.00
C ALA A 13 26.37 17.65 -26.54
N VAL A 14 27.38 18.25 -25.88
CA VAL A 14 27.35 19.67 -25.49
C VAL A 14 27.56 20.59 -26.69
N ARG A 15 28.38 20.20 -27.67
CA ARG A 15 28.67 21.02 -28.86
C ARG A 15 27.50 21.12 -29.85
N GLN A 16 26.55 20.20 -29.80
CA GLN A 16 25.44 20.12 -30.77
C GLN A 16 24.15 20.81 -30.32
N ARG A 17 24.17 21.72 -29.34
CA ARG A 17 22.97 22.46 -28.91
C ARG A 17 22.82 23.76 -29.73
N PRO A 18 21.93 23.85 -30.73
CA PRO A 18 21.67 25.09 -31.44
C PRO A 18 20.97 26.11 -30.52
N PRO A 19 21.28 27.42 -30.65
CA PRO A 19 20.65 28.46 -29.84
C PRO A 19 19.19 28.69 -30.23
N THR A 20 18.30 28.60 -29.25
CA THR A 20 16.93 29.13 -29.32
C THR A 20 17.00 30.66 -29.37
N SER A 21 16.72 31.26 -30.52
CA SER A 21 16.54 32.71 -30.66
C SER A 21 15.08 33.10 -30.40
N PRO A 22 14.79 33.92 -29.38
CA PRO A 22 13.53 34.64 -29.26
C PRO A 22 13.65 36.01 -29.94
N GLN A 23 12.96 36.22 -31.06
CA GLN A 23 12.84 37.54 -31.67
C GLN A 23 11.60 38.24 -31.09
N SER A 24 11.85 39.26 -30.27
CA SER A 24 10.86 40.27 -29.86
C SER A 24 11.34 41.61 -30.41
N SER A 25 10.53 42.26 -31.24
CA SER A 25 10.68 43.67 -31.58
C SER A 25 9.29 44.33 -31.57
N VAL A 26 9.24 45.49 -30.93
CA VAL A 26 8.04 46.17 -30.45
C VAL A 26 8.20 47.66 -30.80
N ILE A 27 7.11 48.27 -31.33
CA ILE A 27 6.75 49.71 -31.55
C ILE A 27 7.54 50.47 -32.66
N THR A 28 6.99 51.37 -33.50
CA THR A 28 5.98 52.43 -33.30
C THR A 28 5.34 52.93 -34.62
N ALA A 29 4.18 53.59 -34.48
CA ALA A 29 3.15 54.04 -35.43
C ALA A 29 3.49 55.14 -36.47
N THR A 30 2.70 55.24 -37.55
CA THR A 30 1.95 56.47 -37.99
C THR A 30 0.92 56.17 -39.12
N VAL A 31 0.00 57.11 -39.38
CA VAL A 31 -1.41 56.97 -39.85
C VAL A 31 -1.63 57.34 -41.36
N PRO A 32 -2.86 57.62 -41.88
CA PRO A 32 -3.81 56.78 -42.65
C PRO A 32 -3.93 57.10 -44.17
N THR A 33 -4.61 56.29 -45.00
CA THR A 33 -5.60 56.80 -46.00
C THR A 33 -6.44 55.72 -46.76
N LYS A 34 -7.77 55.97 -46.78
CA LYS A 34 -8.81 55.72 -47.82
C LYS A 34 -9.31 54.29 -48.21
N ALA A 35 -10.64 54.20 -48.25
CA ALA A 35 -11.58 53.07 -48.46
C ALA A 35 -11.79 52.68 -49.96
N PRO A 36 -12.82 51.90 -50.42
CA PRO A 36 -13.89 51.10 -49.76
C PRO A 36 -14.19 49.70 -50.42
N VAL A 37 -15.34 49.09 -50.04
CA VAL A 37 -16.25 48.11 -50.73
C VAL A 37 -15.95 46.57 -50.70
N PRO A 38 -16.97 45.66 -50.81
CA PRO A 38 -17.90 45.22 -49.75
C PRO A 38 -17.97 43.68 -49.56
N ALA A 39 -18.87 43.26 -48.66
CA ALA A 39 -19.14 41.92 -48.15
C ALA A 39 -19.36 40.78 -49.16
N MET A 40 -18.97 39.56 -48.75
CA MET A 40 -19.80 38.37 -48.98
C MET A 40 -19.85 37.47 -47.73
N ARG A 41 -21.09 37.21 -47.31
CA ARG A 41 -21.57 36.25 -46.31
C ARG A 41 -21.01 34.85 -46.61
N ARG A 42 -20.88 33.89 -45.67
CA ARG A 42 -22.00 33.15 -45.06
C ARG A 42 -21.46 32.17 -44.00
N HIS A 43 -22.26 32.02 -42.93
CA HIS A 43 -22.59 30.81 -42.14
C HIS A 43 -21.59 29.63 -42.17
N ALA A 44 -21.23 28.96 -41.08
CA ALA A 44 -22.09 28.60 -39.96
C ALA A 44 -21.25 28.06 -38.79
N ALA A 45 -21.77 28.32 -37.59
CA ALA A 45 -21.81 27.43 -36.43
C ALA A 45 -20.83 26.23 -36.45
N ARG A 46 -19.86 26.24 -35.53
CA ARG A 46 -20.05 25.61 -34.21
C ARG A 46 -20.49 24.15 -34.36
N ARG A 47 -19.50 23.26 -34.40
CA ARG A 47 -19.48 21.96 -33.73
C ARG A 47 -18.08 21.39 -33.87
N TRP A 48 -17.21 21.73 -32.92
CA TRP A 48 -16.12 20.83 -32.56
C TRP A 48 -16.81 19.60 -31.96
N ALA A 49 -17.20 18.68 -32.83
CA ALA A 49 -17.64 17.36 -32.43
C ALA A 49 -16.40 16.65 -31.88
N VAL A 50 -16.17 16.80 -30.59
CA VAL A 50 -15.31 15.88 -29.87
C VAL A 50 -15.96 14.50 -30.07
N PRO A 51 -15.26 13.53 -30.67
CA PRO A 51 -15.85 12.22 -30.92
C PRO A 51 -16.19 11.58 -29.57
N GLY A 52 -17.46 11.21 -29.37
CA GLY A 52 -17.98 10.64 -28.12
C GLY A 52 -17.32 9.32 -27.68
N SER A 53 -16.43 8.76 -28.52
CA SER A 53 -15.64 7.57 -28.23
C SER A 53 -14.67 7.74 -27.06
N ILE A 54 -14.11 8.94 -26.85
CA ILE A 54 -13.16 9.19 -25.74
C ILE A 54 -13.91 9.14 -24.40
N ALA A 55 -15.11 9.72 -24.33
CA ALA A 55 -15.91 9.71 -23.11
C ALA A 55 -16.37 8.30 -22.73
N ALA A 56 -16.78 7.48 -23.70
CA ALA A 56 -17.20 6.10 -23.45
C ALA A 56 -16.04 5.21 -22.93
N ALA A 57 -14.84 5.35 -23.48
CA ALA A 57 -13.67 4.58 -23.03
C ALA A 57 -13.27 4.94 -21.59
N LEU A 58 -13.37 6.21 -21.18
CA LEU A 58 -13.10 6.64 -19.81
C LEU A 58 -14.12 6.08 -18.81
N LEU A 59 -15.40 6.08 -19.17
CA LEU A 59 -16.45 5.51 -18.31
C LEU A 59 -16.28 4.00 -18.13
N ILE A 60 -15.96 3.28 -19.21
CA ILE A 60 -15.68 1.83 -19.16
C ILE A 60 -14.41 1.56 -18.35
N GLY A 61 -13.34 2.34 -18.55
CA GLY A 61 -12.10 2.22 -17.78
C GLY A 61 -12.32 2.47 -16.29
N LEU A 62 -13.08 3.51 -15.91
CA LEU A 62 -13.40 3.83 -14.52
C LEU A 62 -14.30 2.76 -13.88
N TRP A 63 -15.27 2.25 -14.63
CA TRP A 63 -16.16 1.18 -14.16
C TRP A 63 -15.43 -0.14 -13.96
N LEU A 64 -14.52 -0.49 -14.88
CA LEU A 64 -13.63 -1.64 -14.74
C LEU A 64 -12.66 -1.44 -13.56
N TRP A 65 -12.11 -0.24 -13.38
CA TRP A 65 -11.22 0.10 -12.27
C TRP A 65 -11.92 0.00 -10.91
N GLN A 66 -13.15 0.51 -10.80
CA GLN A 66 -13.98 0.38 -9.58
C GLN A 66 -14.36 -1.07 -9.26
N ARG A 67 -14.34 -1.97 -10.25
CA ARG A 67 -14.62 -3.40 -10.08
C ARG A 67 -13.39 -4.24 -9.83
N GLN A 68 -12.18 -3.67 -9.87
CA GLN A 68 -11.00 -4.45 -9.50
C GLN A 68 -11.06 -4.75 -8.00
N PRO A 69 -10.87 -6.01 -7.59
CA PRO A 69 -10.64 -6.31 -6.18
C PRO A 69 -9.45 -5.47 -5.72
N PRO A 70 -9.48 -4.90 -4.50
CA PRO A 70 -8.37 -4.10 -3.99
C PRO A 70 -7.10 -4.93 -4.14
N GLN A 71 -6.24 -4.53 -5.08
CA GLN A 71 -4.91 -5.10 -5.14
C GLN A 71 -4.26 -4.73 -3.82
N PRO A 72 -3.67 -5.68 -3.08
CA PRO A 72 -2.88 -5.33 -1.93
C PRO A 72 -1.73 -4.49 -2.47
N ALA A 73 -1.85 -3.17 -2.38
CA ALA A 73 -0.68 -2.34 -2.29
C ALA A 73 0.18 -2.96 -1.18
N PRO A 74 1.52 -2.91 -1.26
CA PRO A 74 2.36 -3.19 -0.11
C PRO A 74 2.02 -2.15 0.96
N SER A 75 0.92 -2.39 1.67
CA SER A 75 0.53 -1.64 2.84
C SER A 75 1.58 -2.05 3.84
N ALA A 76 2.45 -1.09 4.15
CA ALA A 76 3.55 -1.31 5.07
C ALA A 76 3.00 -2.02 6.30
N VAL A 77 3.53 -3.21 6.58
CA VAL A 77 3.20 -3.93 7.80
C VAL A 77 3.87 -3.17 8.94
N LEU A 78 3.12 -2.25 9.53
CA LEU A 78 3.54 -1.47 10.69
C LEU A 78 3.15 -2.25 11.93
N ALA A 79 4.15 -2.93 12.49
CA ALA A 79 4.04 -3.61 13.77
C ALA A 79 4.89 -2.88 14.81
N GLU A 80 4.35 -1.82 15.39
CA GLU A 80 5.01 -1.01 16.42
C GLU A 80 4.36 -1.27 17.77
N GLN A 81 5.16 -1.55 18.80
CA GLN A 81 4.64 -1.77 20.15
C GLN A 81 3.89 -0.54 20.67
N GLY A 82 2.76 -0.77 21.33
CA GLY A 82 1.90 0.29 21.88
C GLY A 82 1.02 1.01 20.86
N HIS A 83 1.18 0.72 19.57
CA HIS A 83 0.39 1.34 18.51
C HIS A 83 -0.71 0.41 18.01
N ASP A 84 -1.70 0.99 17.33
CA ASP A 84 -2.70 0.19 16.63
C ASP A 84 -2.10 -0.42 15.37
N ALA A 85 -2.34 -1.71 15.14
CA ALA A 85 -2.03 -2.36 13.89
C ALA A 85 -2.80 -1.67 12.75
N SER A 86 -2.15 -1.55 11.59
CA SER A 86 -2.72 -0.89 10.42
C SER A 86 -2.43 -1.68 9.13
N GLY A 87 -3.09 -1.28 8.05
CA GLY A 87 -2.87 -1.88 6.71
C GLY A 87 -3.13 -3.39 6.67
N ALA A 88 -2.22 -4.12 6.02
CA ALA A 88 -2.29 -5.58 5.88
C ALA A 88 -2.33 -6.32 7.22
N LEU A 89 -1.67 -5.82 8.27
CA LEU A 89 -1.66 -6.48 9.58
C LEU A 89 -3.02 -6.42 10.25
N ALA A 90 -3.68 -5.25 10.23
CA ALA A 90 -5.03 -5.12 10.78
C ALA A 90 -6.02 -6.03 10.04
N LEU A 91 -5.93 -6.08 8.71
CA LEU A 91 -6.77 -6.95 7.88
C LEU A 91 -6.53 -8.44 8.16
N ALA A 92 -5.27 -8.84 8.35
CA ALA A 92 -4.91 -10.21 8.71
C ALA A 92 -5.48 -10.57 10.09
N LEU A 93 -5.30 -9.70 11.08
CA LEU A 93 -5.82 -9.88 12.44
C LEU A 93 -7.35 -9.98 12.48
N ASP A 94 -8.05 -9.31 11.57
CA ASP A 94 -9.51 -9.41 11.47
C ASP A 94 -9.97 -10.68 10.75
N ARG A 95 -9.31 -11.08 9.65
CA ARG A 95 -9.89 -12.02 8.68
C ARG A 95 -9.24 -13.39 8.65
N GLN A 96 -7.93 -13.48 8.82
CA GLN A 96 -7.20 -14.73 8.69
C GLN A 96 -7.43 -15.59 9.93
N LEU A 97 -7.49 -16.91 9.76
CA LEU A 97 -7.54 -17.90 10.83
C LEU A 97 -6.11 -18.31 11.24
N SER A 98 -5.99 -18.93 12.41
CA SER A 98 -4.74 -19.42 12.95
C SER A 98 -4.05 -20.37 11.96
N GLY A 99 -2.76 -20.15 11.69
CA GLY A 99 -1.97 -20.93 10.74
C GLY A 99 -2.07 -20.47 9.28
N GLU A 100 -3.04 -19.63 8.92
CA GLU A 100 -3.08 -19.02 7.58
C GLU A 100 -1.93 -18.02 7.40
N GLN A 101 -1.41 -17.96 6.18
CA GLN A 101 -0.43 -16.96 5.78
C GLN A 101 -0.90 -16.29 4.50
N GLN A 102 -0.91 -14.96 4.51
CA GLN A 102 -1.15 -14.16 3.32
C GLN A 102 -0.22 -12.94 3.33
N ASP A 103 0.32 -12.63 2.15
CA ASP A 103 1.31 -11.59 1.95
C ASP A 103 2.53 -11.73 2.87
N GLU A 104 2.74 -10.81 3.79
CA GLU A 104 3.86 -10.79 4.72
C GLU A 104 3.49 -11.28 6.12
N VAL A 105 2.22 -11.57 6.39
CA VAL A 105 1.71 -11.91 7.72
C VAL A 105 1.27 -13.37 7.75
N ARG A 106 1.77 -14.11 8.74
CA ARG A 106 1.24 -15.43 9.14
C ARG A 106 0.60 -15.30 10.51
N MET A 107 -0.66 -15.70 10.62
CA MET A 107 -1.37 -15.73 11.89
C MET A 107 -0.92 -16.92 12.73
N GLY A 108 -0.64 -16.64 14.00
CA GLY A 108 -0.34 -17.62 15.04
C GLY A 108 -1.61 -18.07 15.74
N LEU A 109 -1.56 -18.17 17.07
CA LEU A 109 -2.70 -18.61 17.89
C LEU A 109 -3.60 -17.42 18.28
N SER A 110 -4.88 -17.71 18.47
CA SER A 110 -5.88 -16.78 18.98
C SER A 110 -6.37 -17.23 20.34
N PHE A 111 -6.58 -16.31 21.29
CA PHE A 111 -7.04 -16.64 22.63
C PHE A 111 -7.84 -15.49 23.25
N ARG A 112 -8.58 -15.80 24.32
CA ARG A 112 -9.22 -14.78 25.15
C ARG A 112 -8.28 -14.42 26.29
N ALA A 113 -8.03 -13.14 26.48
CA ALA A 113 -7.26 -12.65 27.60
C ALA A 113 -8.11 -12.52 28.87
N ARG A 114 -7.45 -12.45 30.03
CA ARG A 114 -8.08 -12.30 31.36
C ARG A 114 -8.92 -11.03 31.50
N ASP A 115 -8.65 -10.00 30.70
CA ASP A 115 -9.44 -8.77 30.60
C ASP A 115 -10.69 -8.93 29.72
N GLY A 116 -10.89 -10.12 29.15
CA GLY A 116 -12.02 -10.49 28.30
C GLY A 116 -11.83 -10.18 26.82
N HIS A 117 -10.76 -9.47 26.43
CA HIS A 117 -10.48 -9.13 25.05
C HIS A 117 -9.87 -10.32 24.29
N TYR A 118 -10.06 -10.35 22.97
CA TYR A 118 -9.36 -11.31 22.11
C TYR A 118 -7.94 -10.85 21.84
N CYS A 119 -6.97 -11.75 21.98
CA CYS A 119 -5.58 -11.51 21.60
C CYS A 119 -5.12 -12.55 20.58
N ARG A 120 -4.28 -12.13 19.64
CA ARG A 120 -3.81 -12.95 18.52
C ARG A 120 -2.32 -12.75 18.32
N SER A 121 -1.58 -13.84 18.20
CA SER A 121 -0.16 -13.79 17.81
C SER A 121 -0.01 -13.82 16.29
N PHE A 122 1.07 -13.23 15.80
CA PHE A 122 1.40 -13.19 14.38
C PHE A 122 2.91 -13.26 14.18
N SER A 123 3.31 -13.66 12.97
CA SER A 123 4.70 -13.61 12.51
C SER A 123 4.78 -12.93 11.16
N LEU A 124 5.86 -12.21 10.94
CA LEU A 124 6.15 -11.44 9.75
C LEU A 124 7.29 -12.08 8.97
N LYS A 125 7.26 -11.95 7.64
CA LYS A 125 8.39 -12.37 6.78
C LYS A 125 9.70 -11.67 7.12
N SER A 126 9.65 -10.48 7.71
CA SER A 126 10.80 -9.71 8.20
C SER A 126 11.46 -10.30 9.45
N SER A 127 11.19 -11.57 9.80
CA SER A 127 11.70 -12.24 11.01
C SER A 127 11.30 -11.51 12.30
N HIS A 128 10.07 -11.04 12.37
CA HIS A 128 9.49 -10.48 13.60
C HIS A 128 8.22 -11.24 13.95
N ALA A 129 7.93 -11.38 15.24
CA ALA A 129 6.66 -11.90 15.72
C ALA A 129 6.08 -10.96 16.77
N GLY A 130 4.76 -10.95 16.89
CA GLY A 130 4.08 -10.08 17.83
C GLY A 130 2.77 -10.63 18.36
N LEU A 131 2.24 -9.92 19.34
CA LEU A 131 0.94 -10.13 19.96
C LEU A 131 0.13 -8.85 19.80
N ALA A 132 -1.09 -8.97 19.30
CA ALA A 132 -2.04 -7.87 19.27
C ALA A 132 -3.33 -8.26 19.99
N CYS A 133 -3.90 -7.32 20.74
CA CYS A 133 -5.16 -7.49 21.47
C CYS A 133 -6.23 -6.54 20.93
N ARG A 134 -7.47 -7.02 20.89
CA ARG A 134 -8.62 -6.28 20.38
C ARG A 134 -9.02 -5.19 21.37
N GLN A 135 -9.03 -3.95 20.91
CA GLN A 135 -9.40 -2.75 21.65
C GLN A 135 -10.52 -2.02 20.89
N GLY A 136 -11.77 -2.37 21.20
CA GLY A 136 -12.94 -1.94 20.44
C GLY A 136 -12.90 -2.49 19.01
N GLU A 137 -12.81 -1.59 18.03
CA GLU A 137 -12.73 -1.94 16.60
C GLU A 137 -11.30 -2.03 16.05
N ARG A 138 -10.30 -1.84 16.91
CA ARG A 138 -8.89 -1.81 16.51
C ARG A 138 -8.12 -2.93 17.19
N TRP A 139 -7.00 -3.29 16.59
CA TRP A 139 -6.03 -4.19 17.20
C TRP A 139 -4.86 -3.37 17.72
N ARG A 140 -4.61 -3.40 19.03
CA ARG A 140 -3.43 -2.79 19.65
C ARG A 140 -2.32 -3.80 19.74
N ILE A 141 -1.11 -3.39 19.35
CA ILE A 141 0.08 -4.23 19.41
C ILE A 141 0.67 -4.14 20.81
N GLU A 142 0.67 -5.27 21.50
CA GLU A 142 1.18 -5.38 22.87
C GLU A 142 2.69 -5.66 22.87
N VAL A 143 3.12 -6.58 22.00
CA VAL A 143 4.51 -7.01 21.90
C VAL A 143 4.89 -7.23 20.45
N VAL A 144 6.12 -6.83 20.10
CA VAL A 144 6.80 -7.19 18.85
C VAL A 144 8.24 -7.50 19.21
N ALA A 145 8.75 -8.62 18.72
CA ALA A 145 10.10 -9.07 19.00
C ALA A 145 10.72 -9.72 17.74
N PRO A 146 12.03 -9.57 17.54
CA PRO A 146 12.73 -10.28 16.46
C PRO A 146 12.71 -11.78 16.72
N MET A 147 12.53 -12.54 15.66
CA MET A 147 12.65 -13.99 15.63
C MET A 147 14.07 -14.38 15.22
N GLN A 148 14.60 -15.43 15.85
CA GLN A 148 15.88 -15.99 15.43
C GLN A 148 15.71 -16.70 14.07
N PRO A 149 16.59 -16.45 13.09
CA PRO A 149 16.56 -17.16 11.81
C PRO A 149 16.78 -18.66 12.06
N GLN A 150 15.89 -19.48 11.51
CA GLN A 150 15.98 -20.93 11.70
C GLN A 150 17.09 -21.52 10.83
N GLY A 151 17.97 -22.30 11.45
CA GLY A 151 18.86 -23.23 10.75
C GLY A 151 18.04 -24.25 9.95
N ASN A 152 18.64 -24.75 8.88
CA ASN A 152 18.10 -25.56 7.79
C ASN A 152 17.65 -27.00 8.14
N ASP A 153 17.56 -27.38 9.41
CA ASP A 153 17.09 -28.71 9.84
C ASP A 153 15.67 -28.62 10.41
N SER A 154 14.66 -28.89 9.57
CA SER A 154 13.26 -28.86 9.96
C SER A 154 12.55 -30.18 9.65
N GLU A 155 12.75 -31.18 10.51
CA GLU A 155 11.86 -32.34 10.56
C GLU A 155 11.15 -32.27 11.93
N LEU A 156 9.83 -31.97 11.87
CA LEU A 156 8.90 -31.83 13.00
C LEU A 156 9.03 -30.52 13.81
N ARG A 157 8.47 -29.42 13.27
CA ARG A 157 8.40 -28.11 13.93
C ARG A 157 7.12 -27.98 14.76
N MET A 158 7.24 -27.89 16.08
CA MET A 158 6.16 -27.49 16.97
C MET A 158 5.84 -26.01 16.74
N ALA A 159 4.57 -25.64 16.50
CA ALA A 159 4.16 -24.26 16.23
C ALA A 159 4.53 -23.26 17.34
N SER A 160 4.78 -23.75 18.56
CA SER A 160 5.18 -22.95 19.73
C SER A 160 6.69 -22.73 19.86
N SER A 161 7.56 -23.59 19.29
CA SER A 161 9.01 -23.55 19.57
C SER A 161 9.77 -22.47 18.79
N THR A 162 9.05 -21.60 18.09
CA THR A 162 9.59 -20.58 17.18
C THR A 162 9.27 -19.16 17.63
N LEU A 163 8.47 -18.98 18.69
CA LEU A 163 8.10 -17.66 19.19
C LEU A 163 9.22 -17.12 20.11
N PRO A 164 9.57 -15.83 20.02
CA PRO A 164 10.49 -15.19 20.97
C PRO A 164 10.00 -15.36 22.41
N THR A 165 10.91 -15.54 23.37
CA THR A 165 10.57 -15.70 24.80
C THR A 165 9.67 -14.58 25.31
N ALA A 166 10.00 -13.33 24.98
CA ALA A 166 9.19 -12.16 25.34
C ALA A 166 7.73 -12.23 24.84
N LEU A 167 7.50 -12.91 23.71
CA LEU A 167 6.17 -13.10 23.16
C LEU A 167 5.41 -14.21 23.91
N LEU A 168 6.09 -15.31 24.25
CA LEU A 168 5.53 -16.39 25.07
C LEU A 168 5.13 -15.87 26.46
N ASP A 169 6.02 -15.14 27.12
CA ASP A 169 5.74 -14.53 28.43
C ASP A 169 4.53 -13.59 28.37
N ALA A 170 4.41 -12.81 27.29
CA ALA A 170 3.29 -11.89 27.10
C ALA A 170 1.95 -12.61 26.87
N ILE A 171 1.98 -13.78 26.23
CA ILE A 171 0.82 -14.66 26.05
C ILE A 171 0.44 -15.27 27.39
N ASP A 172 1.39 -15.90 28.11
CA ASP A 172 1.14 -16.59 29.38
C ASP A 172 0.60 -15.64 30.46
N ALA A 173 1.10 -14.41 30.49
CA ALA A 173 0.60 -13.37 31.40
C ALA A 173 -0.86 -13.01 31.13
N ARG A 174 -1.33 -13.11 29.88
CA ARG A 174 -2.64 -12.61 29.45
C ARG A 174 -3.68 -13.70 29.24
N ILE A 175 -3.29 -14.90 28.84
CA ILE A 175 -4.22 -15.94 28.41
C ILE A 175 -5.12 -16.40 29.55
N ASP A 176 -6.42 -16.48 29.26
CA ASP A 176 -7.41 -17.08 30.13
C ASP A 176 -7.74 -18.49 29.64
N GLY A 177 -7.06 -19.48 30.23
CA GLY A 177 -7.21 -20.88 29.86
C GLY A 177 -6.39 -21.27 28.63
N GLN A 178 -7.05 -21.78 27.60
CA GLN A 178 -6.42 -22.33 26.40
C GLN A 178 -6.63 -21.43 25.18
N ALA A 179 -5.81 -21.63 24.15
CA ALA A 179 -6.05 -21.02 22.85
C ALA A 179 -7.41 -21.47 22.27
N LEU A 180 -8.01 -20.61 21.45
CA LEU A 180 -9.21 -20.95 20.71
C LEU A 180 -8.93 -22.12 19.77
N ASP A 181 -9.84 -23.07 19.74
CA ASP A 181 -9.87 -24.05 18.67
C ASP A 181 -10.39 -23.42 17.36
N ALA A 182 -10.39 -24.22 16.29
CA ALA A 182 -10.81 -23.75 14.98
C ALA A 182 -12.28 -23.30 14.93
N GLU A 183 -13.16 -23.86 15.76
CA GLU A 183 -14.57 -23.47 15.78
C GLU A 183 -14.77 -22.17 16.56
N GLY A 184 -14.16 -22.07 17.75
CA GLY A 184 -14.12 -20.88 18.58
C GLY A 184 -13.54 -19.69 17.82
N GLU A 185 -12.49 -19.90 17.03
CA GLU A 185 -11.90 -18.85 16.20
C GLU A 185 -12.84 -18.39 15.07
N ARG A 186 -13.49 -19.31 14.35
CA ARG A 186 -14.47 -18.97 13.31
C ARG A 186 -15.64 -18.19 13.89
N ASN A 187 -16.12 -18.59 15.08
CA ASN A 187 -17.19 -17.92 15.79
C ASN A 187 -16.77 -16.52 16.26
N ALA A 188 -15.56 -16.37 16.80
CA ALA A 188 -15.02 -15.06 17.18
C ALA A 188 -14.91 -14.13 15.97
N ARG A 189 -14.38 -14.62 14.84
CA ARG A 189 -14.31 -13.87 13.58
C ARG A 189 -15.69 -13.47 13.06
N ALA A 190 -16.66 -14.39 13.08
CA ALA A 190 -18.02 -14.11 12.64
C ALA A 190 -18.69 -13.01 13.49
N ARG A 191 -18.32 -12.92 14.78
CA ARG A 191 -18.74 -11.85 15.70
C ARG A 191 -17.80 -10.64 15.71
N GLN A 192 -16.90 -10.53 14.74
CA GLN A 192 -15.97 -9.40 14.61
C GLN A 192 -15.08 -9.20 15.86
N TRP A 193 -14.72 -10.30 16.52
CA TRP A 193 -13.86 -10.32 17.70
C TRP A 193 -14.43 -9.52 18.89
N ARG A 194 -15.75 -9.64 19.09
CA ARG A 194 -16.50 -9.03 20.21
C ARG A 194 -16.93 -10.08 21.22
#